data_AF-A0A660V1N6-F1
#
_entry.id   AF-A0A660V1N6-F1
#
_cell.length_a   1.000
_cell.length_b   1.000
_cell.length_c   1.000
_cell.angle_alpha   90.00
_cell.angle_beta   90.00
_cell.angle_gamma   90.00
#
_symmetry.space_group_name_H-M   'P 1'
#
loop_
_entity.id
_entity.type
_entity.pdbx_description
1 polymer ?
#
loop_
_entity_poly.entity_id
_entity_poly.type
_entity_poly.pdbx_seq_one_letter_code
_entity_poly.pdbx_strand_id
1 'polypeptide(L)'
;MAAKKVGKKGQLSFAFDKKAAGRGSRAKKKVKKKAKKKSGTRKPATGIRKKTTRAKSQPAAKRVSNRPKVREAATAESMAARQRDISVSEFFAKNRHLLGFDNPRKALLTAVKEAVDNSLDACDEAHILPDLTITIKPVAETDNKFTLNVTDNGPGIVKKQVPNIFARLLYGSKFHTLKMSRGQQGIGISAAGMYGLITTGEPVQIITRTRASVPAQHYHVQIDTAKNRPEVVLDEECEFELGTGTSVTIILEGRYQKGRQSVDEYISQTAMANPHATIVYNAPDGKTYEYRRKSKEMPFVPIEIKPHPYGVEVGVLYKMARDSRCKTISEFLRTEFSRVSPRLAAVIAKTARLSSRLRPKKITLKEAERLHTAINSTKIMAPSSDCIGPIGEDKLVEGLKRVVDARFYAGCTRRPSVYRGNPFLIEAALAYGSKAEEADGEPGKEPLMRLTRIANRVPLLYQQSGCAIYRAVLDTNWRNYGLSQSRGALPTGRVLLMVHIASVWVPFTSESKEAIAHYPEIIKEIKLAVQECGRKLGMYVRRQKRIKAEMVKRSYIETYLPYIGEALADILTLKDRQVTTVVKRLKTTLEKSRKM
;
A
#
# COMPACT_ATOMS: atom_id res chain seq x y z
N MET A 1 6.67 51.68 48.20
CA MET A 1 7.71 52.18 47.27
C MET A 1 7.49 51.46 45.94
N ALA A 2 6.84 52.06 44.93
CA ALA A 2 7.35 53.03 43.94
C ALA A 2 8.39 52.41 42.97
N ALA A 3 8.34 52.53 41.63
CA ALA A 3 7.35 53.06 40.66
C ALA A 3 7.61 52.39 39.27
N LYS A 4 6.64 51.98 38.43
CA LYS A 4 5.76 52.73 37.48
C LYS A 4 6.46 53.44 36.28
N LYS A 5 6.35 52.86 35.06
CA LYS A 5 6.25 53.44 33.68
C LYS A 5 6.24 52.26 32.67
N VAL A 6 5.32 51.98 31.74
CA VAL A 6 4.36 52.71 30.86
C VAL A 6 4.95 53.13 29.50
N GLY A 7 4.42 52.55 28.40
CA GLY A 7 4.70 52.90 26.98
C GLY A 7 4.40 51.74 26.00
N LYS A 8 3.14 51.37 25.71
CA LYS A 8 2.22 51.85 24.62
C LYS A 8 2.60 51.52 23.15
N LYS A 9 1.73 50.68 22.55
CA LYS A 9 1.22 50.64 21.15
C LYS A 9 2.14 50.24 19.98
N GLY A 10 1.65 49.27 19.20
CA GLY A 10 2.20 48.83 17.91
C GLY A 10 1.35 47.75 17.22
N GLN A 11 0.03 47.95 17.06
CA GLN A 11 -0.81 47.05 16.26
C GLN A 11 -0.67 47.38 14.78
N LEU A 12 -0.26 46.42 13.95
CA LEU A 12 -0.31 46.52 12.49
C LEU A 12 -1.45 45.64 11.95
N SER A 13 -2.57 46.28 11.64
CA SER A 13 -3.70 45.69 10.93
C SER A 13 -3.53 45.85 9.42
N PHE A 14 -3.41 44.75 8.67
CA PHE A 14 -3.45 44.80 7.21
C PHE A 14 -4.91 44.84 6.72
N ALA A 15 -5.38 46.03 6.39
CA ALA A 15 -6.57 46.23 5.58
C ALA A 15 -6.15 46.73 4.19
N PHE A 16 -6.60 46.06 3.14
CA PHE A 16 -6.47 46.53 1.76
C PHE A 16 -7.86 46.64 1.14
N ASP A 17 -8.32 47.88 0.96
CA ASP A 17 -9.51 48.20 0.19
C ASP A 17 -9.17 49.17 -0.96
N LYS A 18 -10.03 49.23 -1.97
CA LYS A 18 -9.72 49.66 -3.34
C LYS A 18 -10.00 51.14 -3.65
N LYS A 19 -9.45 51.56 -4.81
CA LYS A 19 -9.71 52.77 -5.67
C LYS A 19 -8.64 53.86 -5.49
N ALA A 20 -8.27 54.69 -6.49
CA ALA A 20 -8.78 54.99 -7.86
C ALA A 20 -7.64 55.63 -8.72
N ALA A 21 -7.73 55.97 -10.03
CA ALA A 21 -8.66 55.69 -11.15
C ALA A 21 -8.09 56.23 -12.50
N GLY A 22 -8.46 55.61 -13.64
CA GLY A 22 -8.49 56.25 -14.99
C GLY A 22 -7.61 55.60 -16.06
N ARG A 23 -7.96 55.57 -17.36
CA ARG A 23 -9.11 56.11 -18.13
C ARG A 23 -9.60 55.04 -19.13
N GLY A 24 -10.90 54.79 -19.28
CA GLY A 24 -11.70 55.23 -20.44
C GLY A 24 -12.08 54.02 -21.35
N SER A 25 -13.22 53.95 -22.05
CA SER A 25 -14.39 54.82 -22.12
C SER A 25 -15.70 54.04 -22.40
N ARG A 26 -16.81 54.78 -22.58
CA ARG A 26 -18.25 54.43 -22.59
C ARG A 26 -18.65 53.43 -23.74
N ALA A 27 -19.85 52.82 -23.83
CA ALA A 27 -21.16 53.21 -23.27
C ALA A 27 -22.23 52.07 -23.12
N LYS A 28 -23.04 52.19 -22.03
CA LYS A 28 -24.52 52.14 -21.92
C LYS A 28 -25.33 50.93 -22.48
N LYS A 29 -26.02 50.14 -21.61
CA LYS A 29 -27.37 50.36 -20.99
C LYS A 29 -28.54 50.18 -21.98
N LYS A 30 -29.61 49.44 -21.68
CA LYS A 30 -30.53 49.58 -20.53
C LYS A 30 -31.23 48.26 -20.11
N VAL A 31 -31.70 48.24 -18.86
CA VAL A 31 -32.53 47.21 -18.22
C VAL A 31 -33.93 47.77 -17.95
N LYS A 32 -35.01 46.97 -18.04
CA LYS A 32 -36.05 46.87 -16.97
C LYS A 32 -37.12 45.77 -17.18
N LYS A 33 -37.49 45.17 -16.04
CA LYS A 33 -38.62 44.24 -15.83
C LYS A 33 -39.97 45.00 -15.81
N LYS A 34 -41.07 44.32 -16.14
CA LYS A 34 -42.19 44.03 -15.19
C LYS A 34 -43.21 43.07 -15.80
N ALA A 35 -44.08 42.51 -14.96
CA ALA A 35 -45.07 41.48 -15.29
C ALA A 35 -46.49 41.91 -14.88
N LYS A 36 -47.55 41.38 -15.53
CA LYS A 36 -48.70 40.71 -14.87
C LYS A 36 -49.88 40.34 -15.82
N LYS A 37 -50.33 39.08 -15.68
CA LYS A 37 -51.72 38.56 -15.52
C LYS A 37 -52.90 38.93 -16.46
N LYS A 38 -53.66 37.86 -16.77
CA LYS A 38 -55.12 37.76 -17.11
C LYS A 38 -55.51 38.37 -18.46
N SER A 39 -56.55 37.96 -19.18
CA SER A 39 -57.62 36.91 -19.09
C SER A 39 -58.02 36.59 -20.56
N GLY A 40 -58.78 35.58 -20.99
CA GLY A 40 -59.73 34.64 -20.40
C GLY A 40 -60.80 34.31 -21.46
N THR A 41 -61.18 33.04 -21.61
CA THR A 41 -62.44 32.52 -22.20
C THR A 41 -62.96 33.03 -23.57
N ARG A 42 -63.00 32.14 -24.58
CA ARG A 42 -64.26 31.50 -25.10
C ARG A 42 -64.02 30.60 -26.34
N LYS A 43 -64.64 29.41 -26.33
CA LYS A 43 -65.12 28.62 -27.49
C LYS A 43 -66.57 29.10 -27.80
N PRO A 44 -67.27 28.77 -28.92
CA PRO A 44 -67.25 27.45 -29.62
C PRO A 44 -67.53 27.44 -31.15
N ALA A 45 -67.69 26.22 -31.72
CA ALA A 45 -68.57 25.86 -32.86
C ALA A 45 -68.21 26.42 -34.28
N THR A 46 -68.58 25.86 -35.45
CA THR A 46 -69.17 24.57 -35.90
C THR A 46 -69.02 24.44 -37.43
N GLY A 47 -69.11 23.21 -37.99
CA GLY A 47 -69.65 22.97 -39.35
C GLY A 47 -68.67 22.30 -40.34
N ILE A 48 -68.71 20.99 -40.59
CA ILE A 48 -69.54 20.26 -41.59
C ILE A 48 -69.04 20.35 -43.05
N ARG A 49 -68.42 19.23 -43.49
CA ARG A 49 -68.59 18.47 -44.75
C ARG A 49 -69.10 19.21 -46.02
N LYS A 50 -68.52 18.97 -47.21
CA LYS A 50 -68.66 17.69 -47.96
C LYS A 50 -67.53 17.41 -48.96
N LYS A 51 -67.40 16.13 -49.33
CA LYS A 51 -66.56 15.60 -50.43
C LYS A 51 -67.28 15.71 -51.79
N THR A 52 -66.50 15.82 -52.87
CA THR A 52 -66.76 15.20 -54.19
C THR A 52 -65.45 14.65 -54.76
N THR A 53 -65.52 13.72 -55.71
CA THR A 53 -64.41 12.81 -56.09
C THR A 53 -64.25 12.62 -57.61
N ARG A 54 -63.12 12.01 -58.01
CA ARG A 54 -62.66 11.65 -59.38
C ARG A 54 -62.02 12.82 -60.16
N ALA A 55 -61.04 12.62 -61.06
CA ALA A 55 -60.51 11.39 -61.68
C ALA A 55 -58.95 11.31 -61.73
N LYS A 56 -58.39 10.28 -62.38
CA LYS A 56 -56.95 9.94 -62.45
C LYS A 56 -56.28 10.45 -63.74
N SER A 57 -55.00 10.87 -63.69
CA SER A 57 -54.02 10.65 -64.79
C SER A 57 -52.55 11.00 -64.44
N GLN A 58 -51.76 9.95 -64.15
CA GLN A 58 -50.34 9.75 -64.51
C GLN A 58 -49.21 10.72 -64.04
N PRO A 59 -47.91 10.29 -64.08
CA PRO A 59 -46.92 10.69 -63.07
C PRO A 59 -45.82 11.67 -63.55
N ALA A 60 -45.37 12.54 -62.64
CA ALA A 60 -44.15 13.33 -62.81
C ALA A 60 -42.98 12.76 -61.99
N ALA A 61 -41.78 12.78 -62.58
CA ALA A 61 -40.59 12.05 -62.13
C ALA A 61 -40.17 12.29 -60.66
N LYS A 62 -39.94 11.20 -59.91
CA LYS A 62 -39.21 11.25 -58.63
C LYS A 62 -37.73 11.50 -58.89
N ARG A 63 -37.28 12.75 -58.76
CA ARG A 63 -35.85 13.06 -58.55
C ARG A 63 -35.40 12.40 -57.24
N VAL A 64 -34.55 11.38 -57.34
CA VAL A 64 -33.89 10.75 -56.18
C VAL A 64 -32.87 11.73 -55.62
N SER A 65 -33.26 12.54 -54.63
CA SER A 65 -32.35 13.40 -53.90
C SER A 65 -31.53 12.53 -52.94
N ASN A 66 -30.34 12.13 -53.37
CA ASN A 66 -29.39 11.37 -52.56
C ASN A 66 -28.72 12.27 -51.51
N ARG A 67 -29.52 12.85 -50.61
CA ARG A 67 -29.02 13.51 -49.40
C ARG A 67 -28.58 12.43 -48.42
N PRO A 68 -27.36 12.50 -47.84
CA PRO A 68 -26.97 11.58 -46.78
C PRO A 68 -28.01 11.71 -45.66
N LYS A 69 -28.60 10.57 -45.24
CA LYS A 69 -29.53 10.55 -44.11
C LYS A 69 -28.83 11.18 -42.91
N VAL A 70 -29.37 12.31 -42.44
CA VAL A 70 -29.01 12.88 -41.14
C VAL A 70 -29.15 11.75 -40.13
N ARG A 71 -28.07 11.44 -39.39
CA ARG A 71 -28.11 10.42 -38.35
C ARG A 71 -29.21 10.82 -37.37
N GLU A 72 -30.33 10.09 -37.38
CA GLU A 72 -31.42 10.33 -36.43
C GLU A 72 -30.86 10.27 -35.02
N ALA A 73 -31.19 11.27 -34.21
CA ALA A 73 -30.73 11.34 -32.83
C ALA A 73 -31.23 10.09 -32.09
N ALA A 74 -30.30 9.34 -31.48
CA ALA A 74 -30.64 8.10 -30.82
C ALA A 74 -31.68 8.34 -29.73
N THR A 75 -32.85 7.73 -29.85
CA THR A 75 -33.90 7.79 -28.82
C THR A 75 -33.43 7.07 -27.55
N ALA A 76 -34.06 7.37 -26.41
CA ALA A 76 -33.72 6.75 -25.13
C ALA A 76 -33.84 5.21 -25.18
N GLU A 77 -34.85 4.69 -25.89
CA GLU A 77 -35.07 3.26 -26.12
C GLU A 77 -33.96 2.66 -27.00
N SER A 78 -33.55 3.36 -28.06
CA SER A 78 -32.45 2.91 -28.93
C SER A 78 -31.08 2.94 -28.25
N MET A 79 -30.90 3.81 -27.24
CA MET A 79 -29.72 3.83 -26.38
C MET A 79 -29.79 2.73 -25.30
N ALA A 80 -30.97 2.48 -24.72
CA ALA A 80 -31.19 1.39 -23.76
C ALA A 80 -30.99 0.02 -24.40
N ALA A 81 -31.48 -0.22 -25.62
CA ALA A 81 -31.27 -1.46 -26.37
C ALA A 81 -29.80 -1.71 -26.78
N ARG A 82 -28.93 -0.71 -26.63
CA ARG A 82 -27.46 -0.84 -26.82
C ARG A 82 -26.71 -1.06 -25.51
N GLN A 83 -27.37 -0.93 -24.36
CA GLN A 83 -26.78 -1.31 -23.07
C GLN A 83 -26.68 -2.84 -23.03
N ARG A 84 -25.48 -3.33 -22.70
CA ARG A 84 -25.17 -4.75 -22.52
C ARG A 84 -24.35 -4.88 -21.26
N ASP A 85 -24.50 -6.00 -20.55
CA ASP A 85 -23.62 -6.34 -19.45
C ASP A 85 -22.18 -6.50 -19.98
N ILE A 86 -21.24 -5.83 -19.33
CA ILE A 86 -19.83 -5.88 -19.71
C ILE A 86 -19.25 -7.21 -19.23
N SER A 87 -18.74 -8.02 -20.16
CA SER A 87 -18.10 -9.28 -19.81
C SER A 87 -16.85 -9.03 -18.94
N VAL A 88 -16.49 -10.03 -18.13
CA VAL A 88 -15.28 -9.94 -17.30
C VAL A 88 -14.03 -9.81 -18.16
N SER A 89 -13.97 -10.48 -19.31
CA SER A 89 -12.91 -10.29 -20.32
C SER A 89 -12.81 -8.84 -20.81
N GLU A 90 -13.93 -8.23 -21.16
CA GLU A 90 -13.96 -6.86 -21.68
C GLU A 90 -13.57 -5.84 -20.60
N PHE A 91 -14.03 -6.05 -19.36
CA PHE A 91 -13.58 -5.27 -18.21
C PHE A 91 -12.06 -5.41 -18.00
N PHE A 92 -11.53 -6.64 -18.01
CA PHE A 92 -10.10 -6.88 -17.83
C PHE A 92 -9.26 -6.29 -18.95
N ALA A 93 -9.63 -6.53 -20.21
CA ALA A 93 -8.92 -6.03 -21.39
C ALA A 93 -8.86 -4.50 -21.44
N LYS A 94 -9.95 -3.81 -21.07
CA LYS A 94 -9.99 -2.33 -21.01
C LYS A 94 -9.32 -1.76 -19.75
N ASN A 95 -9.27 -2.51 -18.65
CA ASN A 95 -8.81 -2.03 -17.34
C ASN A 95 -7.61 -2.79 -16.76
N ARG A 96 -6.76 -3.41 -17.60
CA ARG A 96 -5.55 -4.16 -17.18
C ARG A 96 -4.69 -3.39 -16.17
N HIS A 97 -4.64 -2.06 -16.31
CA HIS A 97 -3.91 -1.16 -15.43
C HIS A 97 -4.39 -1.16 -13.97
N LEU A 98 -5.71 -1.28 -13.71
CA LEU A 98 -6.25 -1.30 -12.34
C LEU A 98 -5.72 -2.50 -11.55
N LEU A 99 -5.59 -3.64 -12.22
CA LEU A 99 -5.16 -4.91 -11.63
C LEU A 99 -3.64 -5.11 -11.67
N GLY A 100 -2.87 -4.13 -12.14
CA GLY A 100 -1.39 -4.20 -12.16
C GLY A 100 -0.79 -4.98 -13.33
N PHE A 101 -1.54 -5.16 -14.43
CA PHE A 101 -1.10 -5.82 -15.67
C PHE A 101 -0.98 -4.82 -16.84
N ASP A 102 -0.51 -3.60 -16.54
CA ASP A 102 -0.31 -2.49 -17.49
C ASP A 102 0.87 -2.70 -18.45
N ASN A 103 1.97 -3.30 -17.99
CA ASN A 103 3.21 -3.49 -18.73
C ASN A 103 3.75 -4.92 -18.48
N PRO A 104 4.26 -5.66 -19.49
CA PRO A 104 4.84 -7.01 -19.31
C PRO A 104 5.86 -7.13 -18.17
N ARG A 105 6.67 -6.09 -17.90
CA ARG A 105 7.61 -6.09 -16.76
C ARG A 105 6.87 -6.11 -15.42
N LYS A 106 5.78 -5.35 -15.30
CA LYS A 106 4.98 -5.25 -14.08
C LYS A 106 4.00 -6.42 -13.96
N ALA A 107 3.48 -6.95 -15.05
CA ALA A 107 2.64 -8.14 -15.11
C ALA A 107 3.33 -9.37 -14.48
N LEU A 108 4.59 -9.64 -14.87
CA LEU A 108 5.39 -10.72 -14.28
C LEU A 108 5.59 -10.52 -12.77
N LEU A 109 5.90 -9.29 -12.33
CA LEU A 109 6.01 -8.99 -10.90
C LEU A 109 4.68 -9.18 -10.16
N THR A 110 3.56 -8.70 -10.70
CA THR A 110 2.23 -8.82 -10.10
C THR A 110 1.83 -10.29 -9.97
N ALA A 111 2.10 -11.12 -10.98
CA ALA A 111 1.85 -12.56 -10.91
C ALA A 111 2.68 -13.24 -9.82
N VAL A 112 3.99 -12.98 -9.73
CA VAL A 112 4.85 -13.49 -8.65
C VAL A 112 4.35 -13.02 -7.30
N LYS A 113 4.00 -11.74 -7.17
CA LYS A 113 3.51 -11.13 -5.94
C LYS A 113 2.24 -11.82 -5.44
N GLU A 114 1.21 -11.92 -6.27
CA GLU A 114 -0.07 -12.49 -5.84
C GLU A 114 0.00 -14.01 -5.62
N ALA A 115 0.92 -14.74 -6.26
CA ALA A 115 1.19 -16.13 -5.92
C ALA A 115 1.87 -16.26 -4.54
N VAL A 116 2.99 -15.56 -4.33
CA VAL A 116 3.77 -15.60 -3.07
C VAL A 116 2.96 -15.08 -1.87
N ASP A 117 2.20 -14.00 -2.04
CA ASP A 117 1.34 -13.45 -0.97
C ASP A 117 0.27 -14.46 -0.52
N ASN A 118 -0.30 -15.24 -1.45
CA ASN A 118 -1.31 -16.25 -1.12
C ASN A 118 -0.69 -17.49 -0.47
N SER A 119 0.46 -17.98 -0.95
CA SER A 119 1.20 -19.08 -0.31
C SER A 119 1.60 -18.74 1.13
N LEU A 120 2.11 -17.52 1.36
CA LEU A 120 2.44 -17.04 2.71
C LEU A 120 1.21 -16.88 3.61
N ASP A 121 0.09 -16.34 3.09
CA ASP A 121 -1.17 -16.26 3.85
C ASP A 121 -1.70 -17.67 4.20
N ALA A 122 -1.62 -18.64 3.29
CA ALA A 122 -2.10 -20.01 3.52
C ALA A 122 -1.28 -20.75 4.60
N CYS A 123 0.04 -20.60 4.58
CA CYS A 123 0.93 -21.17 5.60
C CYS A 123 0.72 -20.49 6.96
N ASP A 124 0.65 -19.15 7.00
CA ASP A 124 0.42 -18.39 8.24
C ASP A 124 -0.94 -18.75 8.88
N GLU A 125 -2.03 -18.86 8.11
CA GLU A 125 -3.35 -19.25 8.62
C GLU A 125 -3.36 -20.69 9.14
N ALA A 126 -2.67 -21.61 8.47
CA ALA A 126 -2.52 -23.00 8.88
C ALA A 126 -1.53 -23.23 10.06
N HIS A 127 -0.87 -22.16 10.54
CA HIS A 127 0.21 -22.24 11.53
C HIS A 127 1.41 -23.13 11.10
N ILE A 128 1.67 -23.19 9.79
CA ILE A 128 2.81 -23.90 9.19
C ILE A 128 3.92 -22.87 8.93
N LEU A 129 5.16 -23.16 9.35
CA LEU A 129 6.32 -22.34 9.00
C LEU A 129 6.56 -22.41 7.47
N PRO A 130 6.48 -21.31 6.72
CA PRO A 130 6.44 -21.38 5.26
C PRO A 130 7.80 -21.81 4.67
N ASP A 131 7.78 -22.78 3.77
CA ASP A 131 8.88 -23.11 2.86
C ASP A 131 8.36 -22.94 1.43
N LEU A 132 8.85 -21.92 0.73
CA LEU A 132 8.41 -21.56 -0.63
C LEU A 132 9.56 -21.76 -1.64
N THR A 133 9.23 -22.41 -2.75
CA THR A 133 10.09 -22.49 -3.94
C THR A 133 9.45 -21.70 -5.07
N ILE A 134 10.11 -20.63 -5.51
CA ILE A 134 9.70 -19.75 -6.61
C ILE A 134 10.62 -20.02 -7.78
N THR A 135 10.09 -20.48 -8.91
CA THR A 135 10.86 -20.74 -10.12
C THR A 135 10.30 -19.95 -11.28
N ILE A 136 11.15 -19.19 -11.97
CA ILE A 136 10.76 -18.46 -13.18
C ILE A 136 11.71 -18.88 -14.30
N LYS A 137 11.17 -19.52 -15.33
CA LYS A 137 11.93 -19.98 -16.51
C LYS A 137 11.41 -19.25 -17.76
N PRO A 138 12.28 -18.81 -18.68
CA PRO A 138 11.83 -18.43 -20.02
C PRO A 138 11.24 -19.66 -20.73
N VAL A 139 10.20 -19.46 -21.54
CA VAL A 139 9.66 -20.51 -22.40
C VAL A 139 10.55 -20.63 -23.63
N ALA A 140 10.90 -21.85 -24.03
CA ALA A 140 11.70 -22.10 -25.23
C ALA A 140 11.12 -21.37 -26.46
N GLU A 141 12.00 -20.92 -27.36
CA GLU A 141 11.65 -20.27 -28.62
C GLU A 141 10.87 -18.94 -28.49
N THR A 142 10.75 -18.36 -27.29
CA THR A 142 10.08 -17.06 -27.08
C THR A 142 10.77 -16.14 -26.06
N ASP A 143 11.20 -14.96 -26.50
CA ASP A 143 11.89 -13.98 -25.62
C ASP A 143 10.97 -13.32 -24.56
N ASN A 144 9.65 -13.37 -24.78
CA ASN A 144 8.67 -12.62 -24.01
C ASN A 144 7.73 -13.49 -23.14
N LYS A 145 7.84 -14.82 -23.13
CA LYS A 145 6.99 -15.69 -22.30
C LYS A 145 7.78 -16.33 -21.17
N PHE A 146 7.19 -16.37 -19.98
CA PHE A 146 7.79 -16.93 -18.78
C PHE A 146 6.83 -17.93 -18.13
N THR A 147 7.37 -19.08 -17.74
CA THR A 147 6.72 -20.03 -16.83
C THR A 147 7.05 -19.63 -15.40
N LEU A 148 6.06 -19.10 -14.69
CA LEU A 148 6.10 -18.88 -13.24
C LEU A 148 5.56 -20.12 -12.54
N ASN A 149 6.37 -20.79 -11.73
CA ASN A 149 5.92 -21.77 -10.76
C ASN A 149 6.18 -21.24 -9.33
N VAL A 150 5.17 -21.37 -8.46
CA VAL A 150 5.31 -21.14 -7.01
C VAL A 150 4.79 -22.37 -6.29
N THR A 151 5.66 -23.02 -5.51
CA THR A 151 5.34 -24.18 -4.69
C THR A 151 5.48 -23.83 -3.21
N ASP A 152 4.50 -24.23 -2.39
CA ASP A 152 4.48 -24.05 -0.95
C ASP A 152 4.18 -25.35 -0.19
N ASN A 153 4.60 -25.40 1.09
CA ASN A 153 4.33 -26.47 2.04
C ASN A 153 3.03 -26.28 2.85
N GLY A 154 2.08 -25.49 2.34
CA GLY A 154 0.85 -25.14 3.04
C GLY A 154 -0.13 -26.31 3.24
N PRO A 155 -1.36 -26.02 3.70
CA PRO A 155 -2.38 -27.05 4.00
C PRO A 155 -2.99 -27.73 2.75
N GLY A 156 -2.57 -27.33 1.54
CA GLY A 156 -3.23 -27.69 0.28
C GLY A 156 -4.61 -27.05 0.12
N ILE A 157 -5.26 -27.35 -1.01
CA ILE A 157 -6.59 -26.82 -1.36
C ILE A 157 -7.55 -27.98 -1.61
N VAL A 158 -8.76 -27.88 -1.05
CA VAL A 158 -9.82 -28.89 -1.25
C VAL A 158 -10.30 -28.87 -2.71
N LYS A 159 -10.39 -30.03 -3.35
CA LYS A 159 -10.83 -30.25 -4.76
C LYS A 159 -11.95 -29.31 -5.23
N LYS A 160 -13.06 -29.21 -4.47
CA LYS A 160 -14.22 -28.36 -4.81
C LYS A 160 -13.93 -26.85 -4.85
N GLN A 161 -12.84 -26.40 -4.23
CA GLN A 161 -12.46 -24.99 -4.11
C GLN A 161 -11.41 -24.55 -5.14
N VAL A 162 -10.56 -25.48 -5.63
CA VAL A 162 -9.51 -25.16 -6.62
C VAL A 162 -10.06 -24.34 -7.79
N PRO A 163 -11.14 -24.74 -8.49
CA PRO A 163 -11.60 -23.99 -9.66
C PRO A 163 -12.11 -22.59 -9.29
N ASN A 164 -12.79 -22.46 -8.14
CA ASN A 164 -13.33 -21.16 -7.70
C ASN A 164 -12.23 -20.18 -7.24
N ILE A 165 -11.09 -20.65 -6.75
CA ILE A 165 -9.98 -19.78 -6.32
C ILE A 165 -9.22 -19.25 -7.54
N PHE A 166 -8.88 -20.12 -8.49
CA PHE A 166 -8.01 -19.74 -9.62
C PHE A 166 -8.76 -19.18 -10.83
N ALA A 167 -10.03 -19.56 -11.06
CA ALA A 167 -10.77 -19.22 -12.28
C ALA A 167 -12.15 -18.58 -12.03
N ARG A 168 -12.28 -17.79 -10.95
CA ARG A 168 -13.45 -16.94 -10.72
C ARG A 168 -13.04 -15.63 -10.06
N LEU A 169 -13.37 -14.50 -10.69
CA LEU A 169 -13.10 -13.19 -10.09
C LEU A 169 -14.05 -12.91 -8.92
N LEU A 170 -13.53 -12.15 -7.95
CA LEU A 170 -14.24 -11.73 -6.72
C LEU A 170 -14.66 -12.92 -5.83
N TYR A 171 -13.90 -14.02 -5.87
CA TYR A 171 -14.11 -15.17 -5.02
C TYR A 171 -13.08 -15.21 -3.88
N GLY A 172 -13.53 -15.28 -2.63
CA GLY A 172 -12.66 -15.45 -1.48
C GLY A 172 -13.29 -15.09 -0.15
N SER A 173 -12.77 -15.68 0.92
CA SER A 173 -13.19 -15.43 2.32
C SER A 173 -12.80 -14.04 2.84
N LYS A 174 -11.75 -13.43 2.27
CA LYS A 174 -11.10 -12.20 2.78
C LYS A 174 -11.91 -10.91 2.60
N PHE A 175 -13.03 -10.94 1.86
CA PHE A 175 -13.80 -9.73 1.50
C PHE A 175 -14.72 -9.19 2.62
N HIS A 176 -15.13 -10.06 3.55
CA HIS A 176 -16.07 -9.70 4.63
C HIS A 176 -15.42 -9.69 6.02
N THR A 177 -14.25 -10.31 6.15
CA THR A 177 -13.52 -10.44 7.42
C THR A 177 -12.63 -9.24 7.68
N LEU A 178 -12.87 -8.51 8.76
CA LEU A 178 -12.02 -7.39 9.20
C LEU A 178 -10.87 -7.92 10.08
N LYS A 179 -9.87 -8.52 9.42
CA LYS A 179 -8.57 -8.91 10.00
C LYS A 179 -7.42 -8.49 9.08
N MET A 180 -6.24 -8.27 9.62
CA MET A 180 -5.03 -8.05 8.82
C MET A 180 -4.71 -9.28 7.94
N SER A 181 -4.44 -9.04 6.65
CA SER A 181 -4.04 -10.04 5.65
C SER A 181 -3.24 -9.37 4.52
N ARG A 182 -2.49 -10.15 3.73
CA ARG A 182 -1.74 -9.64 2.56
C ARG A 182 -2.69 -9.31 1.41
N GLY A 183 -3.63 -10.21 1.11
CA GLY A 183 -4.67 -10.03 0.09
C GLY A 183 -6.00 -9.49 0.63
N GLN A 184 -6.55 -8.43 0.03
CA GLN A 184 -7.81 -7.78 0.49
C GLN A 184 -9.08 -8.11 -0.32
N GLN A 185 -8.97 -8.54 -1.58
CA GLN A 185 -10.11 -8.48 -2.53
C GLN A 185 -10.42 -9.80 -3.26
N GLY A 186 -9.66 -10.90 -3.08
CA GLY A 186 -9.96 -12.16 -3.78
C GLY A 186 -10.00 -12.04 -5.33
N ILE A 187 -9.14 -11.19 -5.90
CA ILE A 187 -8.98 -10.99 -7.35
C ILE A 187 -7.59 -11.43 -7.83
N GLY A 188 -6.56 -11.31 -6.99
CA GLY A 188 -5.16 -11.28 -7.40
C GLY A 188 -4.67 -12.47 -8.24
N ILE A 189 -4.74 -13.68 -7.67
CA ILE A 189 -4.24 -14.87 -8.36
C ILE A 189 -5.10 -15.24 -9.59
N SER A 190 -6.42 -15.02 -9.50
CA SER A 190 -7.36 -15.23 -10.61
C SER A 190 -7.13 -14.24 -11.77
N ALA A 191 -6.71 -13.01 -11.46
CA ALA A 191 -6.28 -12.02 -12.44
C ALA A 191 -4.93 -12.38 -13.09
N ALA A 192 -3.98 -12.94 -12.33
CA ALA A 192 -2.73 -13.46 -12.89
C ALA A 192 -2.98 -14.65 -13.83
N GLY A 193 -3.86 -15.59 -13.45
CA GLY A 193 -4.29 -16.70 -14.30
C GLY A 193 -5.01 -16.25 -15.56
N MET A 194 -5.93 -15.28 -15.45
CA MET A 194 -6.60 -14.67 -16.59
C MET A 194 -5.64 -13.94 -17.53
N TYR A 195 -4.63 -13.26 -16.99
CA TYR A 195 -3.60 -12.61 -17.80
C TYR A 195 -2.76 -13.64 -18.56
N GLY A 196 -2.36 -14.74 -17.91
CA GLY A 196 -1.73 -15.89 -18.59
C GLY A 196 -2.58 -16.41 -19.74
N LEU A 197 -3.81 -16.82 -19.45
CA LEU A 197 -4.77 -17.34 -20.43
C LEU A 197 -4.98 -16.40 -21.64
N ILE A 198 -5.12 -15.09 -21.40
CA ILE A 198 -5.33 -14.09 -22.48
C ILE A 198 -4.06 -13.84 -23.31
N THR A 199 -2.87 -14.00 -22.73
CA THR A 199 -1.59 -13.71 -23.43
C THR A 199 -0.93 -14.93 -24.05
N THR A 200 -1.18 -16.14 -23.53
CA THR A 200 -0.51 -17.37 -23.96
C THR A 200 -1.47 -18.45 -24.46
N GLY A 201 -2.75 -18.40 -24.07
CA GLY A 201 -3.74 -19.44 -24.34
C GLY A 201 -3.73 -20.60 -23.34
N GLU A 202 -2.72 -20.66 -22.45
CA GLU A 202 -2.53 -21.78 -21.53
C GLU A 202 -3.40 -21.65 -20.27
N PRO A 203 -4.02 -22.74 -19.79
CA PRO A 203 -4.72 -22.77 -18.51
C PRO A 203 -3.75 -22.67 -17.33
N VAL A 204 -4.24 -22.27 -16.16
CA VAL A 204 -3.46 -22.33 -14.92
C VAL A 204 -3.34 -23.79 -14.49
N GLN A 205 -2.12 -24.24 -14.24
CA GLN A 205 -1.86 -25.60 -13.74
C GLN A 205 -1.71 -25.53 -12.21
N ILE A 206 -2.43 -26.38 -11.48
CA ILE A 206 -2.39 -26.46 -10.02
C ILE A 206 -2.19 -27.91 -9.60
N ILE A 207 -1.09 -28.19 -8.91
CA ILE A 207 -0.90 -29.45 -8.17
C ILE A 207 -1.17 -29.15 -6.70
N THR A 208 -2.01 -29.94 -6.03
CA THR A 208 -2.26 -29.74 -4.59
C THR A 208 -2.47 -31.05 -3.84
N ARG A 209 -1.94 -31.11 -2.61
CA ARG A 209 -2.10 -32.22 -1.67
C ARG A 209 -2.48 -31.70 -0.30
N THR A 210 -3.63 -32.17 0.21
CA THR A 210 -4.16 -31.75 1.52
C THR A 210 -3.66 -32.61 2.69
N ARG A 211 -3.24 -33.85 2.42
CA ARG A 211 -2.70 -34.81 3.40
C ARG A 211 -1.75 -35.77 2.71
N ALA A 212 -0.68 -36.19 3.40
CA ALA A 212 0.30 -37.12 2.85
C ALA A 212 -0.28 -38.50 2.49
N SER A 213 -1.39 -38.90 3.12
CA SER A 213 -2.10 -40.16 2.87
C SER A 213 -3.04 -40.16 1.66
N VAL A 214 -3.13 -39.05 0.92
CA VAL A 214 -4.02 -38.89 -0.24
C VAL A 214 -3.14 -38.54 -1.45
N PRO A 215 -3.36 -39.13 -2.63
CA PRO A 215 -2.63 -38.73 -3.85
C PRO A 215 -2.79 -37.22 -4.10
N ALA A 216 -1.76 -36.61 -4.68
CA ALA A 216 -1.91 -35.23 -5.12
C ALA A 216 -2.81 -35.18 -6.35
N GLN A 217 -3.46 -34.04 -6.55
CA GLN A 217 -4.37 -33.84 -7.67
C GLN A 217 -3.81 -32.72 -8.55
N HIS A 218 -3.75 -32.97 -9.85
CA HIS A 218 -3.29 -32.04 -10.87
C HIS A 218 -4.50 -31.51 -11.65
N TYR A 219 -4.65 -30.19 -11.66
CA TYR A 219 -5.75 -29.49 -12.33
C TYR A 219 -5.22 -28.53 -13.37
N HIS A 220 -5.80 -28.54 -14.57
CA HIS A 220 -5.73 -27.40 -15.48
C HIS A 220 -7.06 -26.64 -15.40
N VAL A 221 -7.01 -25.37 -15.00
CA VAL A 221 -8.20 -24.54 -14.80
C VAL A 221 -8.10 -23.25 -15.62
N GLN A 222 -9.18 -22.95 -16.34
CA GLN A 222 -9.36 -21.70 -17.08
C GLN A 222 -10.68 -21.02 -16.71
N ILE A 223 -10.84 -19.75 -17.05
CA ILE A 223 -12.04 -18.98 -16.74
C ILE A 223 -12.88 -18.74 -18.01
N ASP A 224 -14.17 -19.09 -17.96
CA ASP A 224 -15.17 -18.59 -18.91
C ASP A 224 -15.30 -17.08 -18.68
N THR A 225 -14.59 -16.32 -19.52
CA THR A 225 -14.48 -14.85 -19.39
C THR A 225 -15.77 -14.11 -19.74
N ALA A 226 -16.75 -14.79 -20.37
CA ALA A 226 -18.07 -14.25 -20.63
C ALA A 226 -18.99 -14.42 -19.41
N LYS A 227 -18.96 -15.58 -18.74
CA LYS A 227 -19.85 -15.90 -17.61
C LYS A 227 -19.23 -15.71 -16.22
N ASN A 228 -17.94 -15.42 -16.11
CA ASN A 228 -17.17 -15.42 -14.85
C ASN A 228 -17.35 -16.74 -14.08
N ARG A 229 -17.17 -17.87 -14.78
CA ARG A 229 -17.28 -19.21 -14.21
C ARG A 229 -15.98 -19.99 -14.45
N PRO A 230 -15.57 -20.83 -13.50
CA PRO A 230 -14.41 -21.69 -13.71
C PRO A 230 -14.77 -22.86 -14.62
N GLU A 231 -13.81 -23.23 -15.46
CA GLU A 231 -13.82 -24.41 -16.33
C GLU A 231 -12.59 -25.25 -16.03
N VAL A 232 -12.78 -26.55 -15.85
CA VAL A 232 -11.71 -27.50 -15.55
C VAL A 232 -11.42 -28.28 -16.82
N VAL A 233 -10.20 -28.16 -17.34
CA VAL A 233 -9.73 -28.78 -18.57
C VAL A 233 -9.12 -30.16 -18.28
N LEU A 234 -8.48 -30.31 -17.12
CA LEU A 234 -7.81 -31.52 -16.67
C LEU A 234 -8.01 -31.67 -15.15
N ASP A 235 -8.22 -32.91 -14.70
CA ASP A 235 -8.40 -33.33 -13.31
C ASP A 235 -7.87 -34.76 -13.19
N GLU A 236 -6.60 -34.92 -12.82
CA GLU A 236 -5.91 -36.21 -12.73
C GLU A 236 -5.16 -36.38 -11.40
N GLU A 237 -4.82 -37.62 -11.05
CA GLU A 237 -3.97 -37.90 -9.89
C GLU A 237 -2.49 -37.83 -10.29
N CYS A 238 -1.64 -37.28 -9.42
CA CYS A 238 -0.21 -37.17 -9.66
C CYS A 238 0.61 -37.44 -8.40
N GLU A 239 1.89 -37.69 -8.59
CA GLU A 239 2.86 -37.66 -7.48
C GLU A 239 3.26 -36.22 -7.15
N PHE A 240 3.52 -35.96 -5.87
CA PHE A 240 3.96 -34.66 -5.39
C PHE A 240 4.95 -34.87 -4.24
N GLU A 241 6.08 -34.17 -4.29
CA GLU A 241 7.19 -34.36 -3.34
C GLU A 241 6.80 -34.00 -1.90
N LEU A 242 6.03 -32.92 -1.71
CA LEU A 242 5.72 -32.37 -0.38
C LEU A 242 4.48 -33.03 0.26
N GLY A 243 4.61 -33.48 1.50
CA GLY A 243 3.55 -34.21 2.24
C GLY A 243 2.19 -33.48 2.27
N THR A 244 2.23 -32.14 2.34
CA THR A 244 1.11 -31.24 2.07
C THR A 244 1.64 -30.03 1.31
N GLY A 245 0.79 -29.40 0.50
CA GLY A 245 1.18 -28.18 -0.21
C GLY A 245 0.37 -27.87 -1.44
N THR A 246 0.74 -26.77 -2.09
CA THR A 246 0.22 -26.35 -3.40
C THR A 246 1.36 -25.89 -4.29
N SER A 247 1.34 -26.30 -5.55
CA SER A 247 2.20 -25.80 -6.63
C SER A 247 1.29 -25.18 -7.69
N VAL A 248 1.54 -23.92 -8.04
CA VAL A 248 0.78 -23.15 -9.03
C VAL A 248 1.71 -22.74 -10.15
N THR A 249 1.41 -23.18 -11.37
CA THR A 249 2.14 -22.79 -12.59
C THR A 249 1.26 -21.90 -13.47
N ILE A 250 1.80 -20.73 -13.84
CA ILE A 250 1.17 -19.77 -14.75
C ILE A 250 2.18 -19.46 -15.86
N ILE A 251 1.79 -19.69 -17.11
CA ILE A 251 2.57 -19.29 -18.29
C ILE A 251 2.01 -17.96 -18.78
N LEU A 252 2.85 -16.91 -18.81
CA LEU A 252 2.41 -15.54 -19.08
C LEU A 252 3.42 -14.73 -19.89
N GLU A 253 2.95 -13.75 -20.65
CA GLU A 253 3.80 -12.77 -21.33
C GLU A 253 4.40 -11.79 -20.31
N GLY A 254 5.73 -11.61 -20.31
CA GLY A 254 6.41 -10.80 -19.32
C GLY A 254 7.73 -10.24 -19.82
N ARG A 255 8.38 -9.41 -18.99
CA ARG A 255 9.77 -8.99 -19.23
C ARG A 255 10.57 -9.01 -17.94
N TYR A 256 11.51 -9.94 -17.83
CA TYR A 256 12.47 -9.97 -16.74
C TYR A 256 13.51 -8.86 -16.90
N GLN A 257 13.72 -8.06 -15.85
CA GLN A 257 14.76 -7.03 -15.80
C GLN A 257 15.22 -6.86 -14.35
N LYS A 258 16.54 -6.91 -14.14
CA LYS A 258 17.20 -6.76 -12.85
C LYS A 258 17.24 -5.31 -12.36
N GLY A 259 17.59 -5.13 -11.09
CA GLY A 259 17.81 -3.82 -10.46
C GLY A 259 16.58 -3.33 -9.70
N ARG A 260 16.40 -2.01 -9.63
CA ARG A 260 15.29 -1.41 -8.86
C ARG A 260 13.95 -1.77 -9.50
N GLN A 261 12.95 -2.10 -8.67
CA GLN A 261 11.62 -2.54 -9.09
C GLN A 261 11.66 -3.84 -9.93
N SER A 262 12.58 -4.76 -9.61
CA SER A 262 12.63 -6.11 -10.20
C SER A 262 11.88 -7.14 -9.35
N VAL A 263 11.71 -8.33 -9.91
CA VAL A 263 11.20 -9.50 -9.18
C VAL A 263 12.18 -9.90 -8.07
N ASP A 264 13.48 -9.87 -8.33
CA ASP A 264 14.53 -10.13 -7.33
C ASP A 264 14.47 -9.16 -6.15
N GLU A 265 14.24 -7.87 -6.42
CA GLU A 265 14.05 -6.87 -5.35
C GLU A 265 12.77 -7.15 -4.55
N TYR A 266 11.68 -7.56 -5.19
CA TYR A 266 10.46 -7.97 -4.47
C TYR A 266 10.72 -9.15 -3.55
N ILE A 267 11.28 -10.25 -4.06
CA ILE A 267 11.55 -11.47 -3.29
C ILE A 267 12.51 -11.17 -2.13
N SER A 268 13.55 -10.36 -2.38
CA SER A 268 14.47 -9.87 -1.35
C SER A 268 13.74 -9.07 -0.25
N GLN A 269 12.83 -8.15 -0.62
CA GLN A 269 12.03 -7.39 0.35
C GLN A 269 11.01 -8.26 1.09
N THR A 270 10.43 -9.27 0.43
CA THR A 270 9.51 -10.25 1.05
C THR A 270 10.25 -11.13 2.05
N ALA A 271 11.50 -11.53 1.77
CA ALA A 271 12.37 -12.23 2.72
C ALA A 271 12.77 -11.37 3.94
N MET A 272 12.90 -10.05 3.79
CA MET A 272 13.06 -9.13 4.93
C MET A 272 11.77 -8.99 5.75
N ALA A 273 10.60 -8.96 5.10
CA ALA A 273 9.31 -8.78 5.76
C ALA A 273 8.78 -10.05 6.47
N ASN A 274 9.26 -11.23 6.10
CA ASN A 274 8.80 -12.54 6.58
C ASN A 274 9.99 -13.38 7.08
N PRO A 275 10.56 -13.07 8.27
CA PRO A 275 11.76 -13.71 8.80
C PRO A 275 11.56 -15.18 9.22
N HIS A 276 10.31 -15.63 9.36
CA HIS A 276 9.93 -17.01 9.68
C HIS A 276 9.80 -17.91 8.44
N ALA A 277 9.60 -17.33 7.25
CA ALA A 277 9.50 -18.06 5.99
C ALA A 277 10.89 -18.36 5.40
N THR A 278 11.07 -19.53 4.79
CA THR A 278 12.19 -19.84 3.88
C THR A 278 11.73 -19.61 2.45
N ILE A 279 12.59 -19.02 1.62
CA ILE A 279 12.28 -18.73 0.22
C ILE A 279 13.48 -19.14 -0.64
N VAL A 280 13.28 -20.14 -1.51
CA VAL A 280 14.21 -20.51 -2.57
C VAL A 280 13.72 -19.85 -3.86
N TYR A 281 14.55 -19.05 -4.51
CA TYR A 281 14.19 -18.37 -5.75
C TYR A 281 15.15 -18.75 -6.89
N ASN A 282 14.62 -19.49 -7.87
CA ASN A 282 15.30 -19.83 -9.11
C ASN A 282 14.94 -18.77 -10.16
N ALA A 283 15.89 -17.88 -10.45
CA ALA A 283 15.70 -16.76 -11.35
C ALA A 283 15.89 -17.15 -12.83
N PRO A 284 15.33 -16.39 -13.79
CA PRO A 284 15.43 -16.68 -15.23
C PRO A 284 16.86 -16.69 -15.80
N ASP A 285 17.82 -16.10 -15.09
CA ASP A 285 19.25 -16.09 -15.47
C ASP A 285 20.01 -17.32 -14.93
N GLY A 286 19.31 -18.33 -14.42
CA GLY A 286 19.89 -19.55 -13.87
C GLY A 286 20.47 -19.39 -12.45
N LYS A 287 20.37 -18.21 -11.83
CA LYS A 287 20.83 -18.01 -10.46
C LYS A 287 19.77 -18.46 -9.45
N THR A 288 20.20 -19.26 -8.48
CA THR A 288 19.39 -19.62 -7.31
C THR A 288 19.76 -18.74 -6.13
N TYR A 289 18.76 -18.10 -5.54
CA TYR A 289 18.87 -17.29 -4.33
C TYR A 289 18.18 -18.03 -3.18
N GLU A 290 18.96 -18.53 -2.21
CA GLU A 290 18.42 -19.17 -1.02
C GLU A 290 18.32 -18.18 0.14
N TYR A 291 17.10 -17.82 0.52
CA TYR A 291 16.81 -17.09 1.74
C TYR A 291 16.34 -18.07 2.82
N ARG A 292 17.22 -18.51 3.74
CA ARG A 292 16.82 -19.32 4.91
C ARG A 292 16.09 -18.50 5.97
N ARG A 293 15.06 -19.08 6.61
CA ARG A 293 14.37 -18.49 7.77
C ARG A 293 15.34 -18.18 8.91
N LYS A 294 15.09 -17.10 9.66
CA LYS A 294 15.85 -16.69 10.84
C LYS A 294 15.10 -16.93 12.15
N SER A 295 13.77 -16.79 12.13
CA SER A 295 12.92 -17.13 13.27
C SER A 295 12.23 -18.49 13.05
N LYS A 296 11.99 -19.22 14.15
CA LYS A 296 11.11 -20.40 14.20
C LYS A 296 9.76 -20.09 14.87
N GLU A 297 9.58 -18.87 15.35
CA GLU A 297 8.37 -18.45 16.06
C GLU A 297 7.34 -17.96 15.04
N MET A 298 6.17 -18.60 15.01
CA MET A 298 5.09 -18.18 14.11
C MET A 298 4.64 -16.74 14.40
N PRO A 299 4.24 -15.98 13.37
CA PRO A 299 3.62 -14.69 13.57
C PRO A 299 2.31 -14.81 14.35
N PHE A 300 1.97 -13.77 15.11
CA PHE A 300 0.63 -13.63 15.69
C PHE A 300 -0.43 -13.66 14.58
N VAL A 301 -1.41 -14.56 14.72
CA VAL A 301 -2.52 -14.72 13.76
C VAL A 301 -3.64 -13.74 14.12
N PRO A 302 -3.98 -12.77 13.23
CA PRO A 302 -4.97 -11.75 13.52
C PRO A 302 -6.39 -12.30 13.72
N ILE A 303 -7.02 -11.87 14.81
CA ILE A 303 -8.42 -12.20 15.14
C ILE A 303 -9.35 -11.27 14.37
N GLU A 304 -10.42 -11.82 13.78
CA GLU A 304 -11.45 -11.03 13.12
C GLU A 304 -12.22 -10.15 14.11
N ILE A 305 -12.36 -8.86 13.79
CA ILE A 305 -13.17 -7.91 14.58
C ILE A 305 -14.40 -7.44 13.81
N LYS A 306 -15.35 -6.87 14.55
CA LYS A 306 -16.49 -6.17 13.96
C LYS A 306 -16.13 -4.74 13.58
N PRO A 307 -16.76 -4.15 12.55
CA PRO A 307 -16.48 -2.77 12.15
C PRO A 307 -16.63 -1.81 13.31
N HIS A 308 -15.72 -0.84 13.40
CA HIS A 308 -15.81 0.23 14.40
C HIS A 308 -16.79 1.32 13.91
N PRO A 309 -17.67 1.87 14.76
CA PRO A 309 -18.66 2.86 14.33
C PRO A 309 -18.08 4.08 13.59
N TYR A 310 -16.88 4.56 13.95
CA TYR A 310 -16.23 5.70 13.27
C TYR A 310 -15.71 5.40 11.86
N GLY A 311 -15.69 4.13 11.45
CA GLY A 311 -15.21 3.69 10.13
C GLY A 311 -16.31 3.41 9.12
N VAL A 312 -17.58 3.53 9.50
CA VAL A 312 -18.71 3.12 8.66
C VAL A 312 -19.44 4.34 8.09
N GLU A 313 -19.40 4.48 6.77
CA GLU A 313 -20.09 5.54 6.04
C GLU A 313 -21.62 5.35 6.06
N VAL A 314 -22.37 6.45 5.87
CA VAL A 314 -23.85 6.47 5.93
C VAL A 314 -24.51 5.39 5.06
N GLY A 315 -24.04 5.20 3.83
CA GLY A 315 -24.60 4.20 2.92
C GLY A 315 -24.37 2.75 3.39
N VAL A 316 -23.20 2.48 3.97
CA VAL A 316 -22.86 1.17 4.55
C VAL A 316 -23.67 0.93 5.83
N LEU A 317 -23.75 1.94 6.72
CA LEU A 317 -24.58 1.91 7.94
C LEU A 317 -26.05 1.61 7.60
N TYR A 318 -26.59 2.25 6.57
CA TYR A 318 -27.95 2.04 6.09
C TYR A 318 -28.18 0.64 5.52
N LYS A 319 -27.23 0.11 4.73
CA LYS A 319 -27.27 -1.26 4.23
C LYS A 319 -27.21 -2.28 5.37
N MET A 320 -26.24 -2.13 6.28
CA MET A 320 -26.12 -2.97 7.48
C MET A 320 -27.41 -2.98 8.31
N ALA A 321 -28.06 -1.83 8.50
CA ALA A 321 -29.33 -1.75 9.23
C ALA A 321 -30.49 -2.50 8.54
N ARG A 322 -30.49 -2.58 7.19
CA ARG A 322 -31.48 -3.34 6.43
C ARG A 322 -31.21 -4.85 6.38
N ASP A 323 -29.95 -5.22 6.28
CA ASP A 323 -29.52 -6.62 6.19
C ASP A 323 -29.54 -7.32 7.57
N SER A 324 -29.27 -6.56 8.66
CA SER A 324 -29.22 -7.07 10.03
C SER A 324 -30.53 -7.73 10.49
N ARG A 325 -30.38 -8.79 11.30
CA ARG A 325 -31.48 -9.59 11.87
C ARG A 325 -32.00 -9.03 13.21
N CYS A 326 -31.38 -7.99 13.75
CA CYS A 326 -31.70 -7.42 15.05
C CYS A 326 -33.11 -6.81 15.12
N LYS A 327 -33.76 -6.93 16.29
CA LYS A 327 -35.11 -6.44 16.53
C LYS A 327 -35.15 -4.95 16.87
N THR A 328 -34.05 -4.38 17.35
CA THR A 328 -33.98 -2.99 17.83
C THR A 328 -32.68 -2.29 17.42
N ILE A 329 -32.69 -0.95 17.30
CA ILE A 329 -31.47 -0.16 16.98
C ILE A 329 -30.41 -0.29 18.08
N SER A 330 -30.80 -0.30 19.36
CA SER A 330 -29.81 -0.45 20.45
C SER A 330 -29.18 -1.85 20.48
N GLU A 331 -29.90 -2.88 20.01
CA GLU A 331 -29.31 -4.20 19.79
C GLU A 331 -28.35 -4.18 18.59
N PHE A 332 -28.79 -3.68 17.42
CA PHE A 332 -27.98 -3.54 16.21
C PHE A 332 -26.64 -2.83 16.45
N LEU A 333 -26.66 -1.69 17.15
CA LEU A 333 -25.44 -0.95 17.49
C LEU A 333 -24.48 -1.75 18.37
N ARG A 334 -24.99 -2.66 19.22
CA ARG A 334 -24.19 -3.53 20.11
C ARG A 334 -23.70 -4.80 19.41
N THR A 335 -24.49 -5.36 18.49
CA THR A 335 -24.21 -6.66 17.87
C THR A 335 -23.38 -6.56 16.59
N GLU A 336 -23.58 -5.53 15.77
CA GLU A 336 -22.90 -5.40 14.47
C GLU A 336 -21.58 -4.61 14.56
N PHE A 337 -21.37 -3.83 15.63
CA PHE A 337 -20.20 -2.97 15.79
C PHE A 337 -19.30 -3.38 16.95
N SER A 338 -18.00 -3.13 16.83
CA SER A 338 -17.05 -3.30 17.93
C SER A 338 -17.12 -2.16 18.94
N ARG A 339 -16.82 -2.47 20.21
CA ARG A 339 -16.64 -1.51 21.32
C ARG A 339 -17.89 -0.67 21.69
N VAL A 340 -19.09 -1.08 21.28
CA VAL A 340 -20.36 -0.45 21.67
C VAL A 340 -21.03 -1.19 22.83
N SER A 341 -21.12 -0.56 24.01
CA SER A 341 -21.84 -1.10 25.17
C SER A 341 -23.35 -0.80 25.10
N PRO A 342 -24.21 -1.53 25.85
CA PRO A 342 -25.65 -1.24 25.89
C PRO A 342 -25.97 0.20 26.32
N ARG A 343 -25.23 0.74 27.28
CA ARG A 343 -25.34 2.14 27.74
C ARG A 343 -25.01 3.11 26.60
N LEU A 344 -23.92 2.85 25.88
CA LEU A 344 -23.47 3.69 24.76
C LEU A 344 -24.46 3.65 23.58
N ALA A 345 -25.00 2.47 23.24
CA ALA A 345 -26.01 2.31 22.21
C ALA A 345 -27.31 3.09 22.53
N ALA A 346 -27.71 3.15 23.81
CA ALA A 346 -28.85 3.96 24.25
C ALA A 346 -28.56 5.47 24.14
N VAL A 347 -27.35 5.91 24.51
CA VAL A 347 -26.92 7.32 24.34
C VAL A 347 -26.90 7.72 22.86
N ILE A 348 -26.28 6.91 21.99
CA ILE A 348 -26.22 7.18 20.54
C ILE A 348 -27.64 7.27 19.94
N ALA A 349 -28.54 6.34 20.27
CA ALA A 349 -29.92 6.38 19.81
C ALA A 349 -30.67 7.64 20.29
N LYS A 350 -30.50 8.03 21.56
CA LYS A 350 -31.09 9.24 22.15
C LYS A 350 -30.57 10.51 21.47
N THR A 351 -29.25 10.62 21.27
CA THR A 351 -28.60 11.74 20.56
C THR A 351 -29.06 11.82 19.10
N ALA A 352 -29.21 10.68 18.43
CA ALA A 352 -29.78 10.60 17.07
C ALA A 352 -31.28 10.93 17.01
N ARG A 353 -31.96 11.12 18.16
CA ARG A 353 -33.42 11.27 18.33
C ARG A 353 -34.22 10.08 17.75
N LEU A 354 -33.67 8.88 17.85
CA LEU A 354 -34.32 7.64 17.40
C LEU A 354 -34.84 6.85 18.61
N SER A 355 -36.00 6.20 18.46
CA SER A 355 -36.47 5.27 19.48
C SER A 355 -35.53 4.08 19.56
N SER A 356 -35.04 3.75 20.76
CA SER A 356 -34.20 2.58 20.99
C SER A 356 -34.85 1.27 20.52
N ARG A 357 -36.20 1.21 20.51
CA ARG A 357 -37.00 0.07 20.03
C ARG A 357 -37.31 0.07 18.54
N LEU A 358 -36.87 1.09 17.78
CA LEU A 358 -37.06 1.14 16.32
C LEU A 358 -36.39 -0.07 15.66
N ARG A 359 -37.05 -0.69 14.68
CA ARG A 359 -36.47 -1.81 13.92
C ARG A 359 -35.43 -1.29 12.92
N PRO A 360 -34.18 -1.79 12.92
CA PRO A 360 -33.13 -1.37 11.98
C PRO A 360 -33.59 -1.40 10.52
N LYS A 361 -34.30 -2.47 10.11
CA LYS A 361 -34.81 -2.63 8.73
C LYS A 361 -35.76 -1.54 8.25
N LYS A 362 -36.39 -0.79 9.16
CA LYS A 362 -37.34 0.29 8.85
C LYS A 362 -36.69 1.68 8.85
N ILE A 363 -35.39 1.80 9.13
CA ILE A 363 -34.69 3.08 9.15
C ILE A 363 -34.74 3.75 7.76
N THR A 364 -34.93 5.06 7.73
CA THR A 364 -34.82 5.88 6.53
C THR A 364 -33.40 6.44 6.35
N LEU A 365 -33.03 6.88 5.14
CA LEU A 365 -31.70 7.43 4.89
C LEU A 365 -31.38 8.65 5.79
N LYS A 366 -32.36 9.55 5.98
CA LYS A 366 -32.24 10.73 6.88
C LYS A 366 -32.04 10.35 8.35
N GLU A 367 -32.59 9.21 8.78
CA GLU A 367 -32.37 8.69 10.13
C GLU A 367 -30.99 8.02 10.26
N ALA A 368 -30.49 7.37 9.20
CA ALA A 368 -29.12 6.85 9.15
C ALA A 368 -28.07 7.98 9.15
N GLU A 369 -28.32 9.09 8.45
CA GLU A 369 -27.48 10.31 8.51
C GLU A 369 -27.42 10.89 9.93
N ARG A 370 -28.57 10.99 10.62
CA ARG A 370 -28.66 11.40 12.02
C ARG A 370 -27.93 10.44 12.95
N LEU A 371 -28.05 9.13 12.72
CA LEU A 371 -27.37 8.11 13.50
C LEU A 371 -25.83 8.18 13.32
N HIS A 372 -25.35 8.30 12.09
CA HIS A 372 -23.94 8.50 11.77
C HIS A 372 -23.37 9.79 12.41
N THR A 373 -24.13 10.89 12.37
CA THR A 373 -23.73 12.15 13.02
C THR A 373 -23.66 11.99 14.54
N ALA A 374 -24.60 11.26 15.16
CA ALA A 374 -24.58 10.95 16.59
C ALA A 374 -23.46 9.99 17.01
N ILE A 375 -23.07 9.06 16.13
CA ILE A 375 -21.90 8.20 16.33
C ILE A 375 -20.64 9.07 16.40
N ASN A 376 -20.43 9.95 15.42
CA ASN A 376 -19.21 10.76 15.31
C ASN A 376 -19.08 11.84 16.41
N SER A 377 -20.18 12.30 17.00
CA SER A 377 -20.15 13.21 18.15
C SER A 377 -19.99 12.51 19.51
N THR A 378 -20.24 11.21 19.57
CA THR A 378 -20.10 10.42 20.81
C THR A 378 -18.68 9.89 20.95
N LYS A 379 -18.08 9.96 22.14
CA LYS A 379 -16.76 9.36 22.41
C LYS A 379 -16.88 7.84 22.59
N ILE A 380 -16.23 7.07 21.70
CA ILE A 380 -16.22 5.61 21.68
C ILE A 380 -14.79 5.12 21.96
N MET A 381 -14.65 3.99 22.64
CA MET A 381 -13.36 3.34 22.86
C MET A 381 -12.74 2.88 21.53
N ALA A 382 -11.43 2.96 21.40
CA ALA A 382 -10.70 2.46 20.23
C ALA A 382 -10.98 0.96 19.97
N PRO A 383 -10.99 0.51 18.70
CA PRO A 383 -11.06 -0.91 18.34
C PRO A 383 -9.93 -1.72 19.00
N SER A 384 -10.12 -3.05 19.08
CA SER A 384 -9.06 -3.95 19.56
C SER A 384 -7.86 -3.97 18.62
N SER A 385 -6.66 -4.08 19.18
CA SER A 385 -5.41 -4.32 18.44
C SER A 385 -5.23 -5.77 18.00
N ASP A 386 -6.03 -6.70 18.51
CA ASP A 386 -5.88 -8.15 18.30
C ASP A 386 -6.19 -8.60 16.85
N CYS A 387 -6.61 -7.66 16.00
CA CYS A 387 -6.84 -7.82 14.57
C CYS A 387 -5.67 -7.38 13.68
N ILE A 388 -4.54 -6.98 14.27
CA ILE A 388 -3.30 -6.62 13.56
C ILE A 388 -2.11 -7.37 14.17
N GLY A 389 -1.34 -8.07 13.32
CA GLY A 389 -0.15 -8.82 13.71
C GLY A 389 1.12 -8.04 13.38
N PRO A 390 1.85 -7.46 14.36
CA PRO A 390 3.16 -6.87 14.09
C PRO A 390 4.15 -7.90 13.53
N ILE A 391 5.27 -7.43 12.97
CA ILE A 391 6.46 -8.26 12.76
C ILE A 391 7.23 -8.32 14.08
N GLY A 392 7.37 -7.20 14.80
CA GLY A 392 8.12 -7.08 16.05
C GLY A 392 9.54 -6.56 15.84
N GLU A 393 10.05 -5.79 16.81
CA GLU A 393 11.33 -5.06 16.71
C GLU A 393 12.52 -5.99 16.41
N ASP A 394 12.65 -7.11 17.13
CA ASP A 394 13.76 -8.05 16.96
C ASP A 394 13.67 -8.78 15.62
N LYS A 395 12.49 -9.29 15.27
CA LYS A 395 12.22 -10.01 14.01
C LYS A 395 12.43 -9.11 12.78
N LEU A 396 12.14 -7.81 12.88
CA LEU A 396 12.47 -6.82 11.84
C LEU A 396 13.99 -6.67 11.66
N VAL A 397 14.75 -6.63 12.75
CA VAL A 397 16.22 -6.55 12.70
C VAL A 397 16.83 -7.84 12.16
N GLU A 398 16.29 -9.02 12.50
CA GLU A 398 16.65 -10.30 11.89
C GLU A 398 16.37 -10.33 10.38
N GLY A 399 15.19 -9.83 9.97
CA GLY A 399 14.81 -9.68 8.57
C GLY A 399 15.78 -8.80 7.78
N LEU A 400 16.22 -7.67 8.34
CA LEU A 400 17.26 -6.82 7.73
C LEU A 400 18.62 -7.53 7.64
N LYS A 401 19.09 -8.15 8.73
CA LYS A 401 20.37 -8.90 8.79
C LYS A 401 20.45 -10.06 7.78
N ARG A 402 19.30 -10.59 7.36
CA ARG A 402 19.19 -11.67 6.35
C ARG A 402 19.58 -11.22 4.94
N VAL A 403 19.44 -9.92 4.63
CA VAL A 403 19.58 -9.38 3.27
C VAL A 403 20.68 -8.33 3.16
N VAL A 404 20.98 -7.59 4.24
CA VAL A 404 22.01 -6.55 4.25
C VAL A 404 22.97 -6.76 5.40
N ASP A 405 24.25 -6.96 5.09
CA ASP A 405 25.34 -6.89 6.08
C ASP A 405 25.76 -5.43 6.31
N ALA A 406 25.39 -4.91 7.48
CA ALA A 406 25.63 -3.55 7.91
C ALA A 406 26.27 -3.49 9.31
N ARG A 407 26.98 -2.39 9.60
CA ARG A 407 27.72 -2.17 10.85
C ARG A 407 26.83 -1.80 12.05
N PHE A 408 25.59 -1.39 11.80
CA PHE A 408 24.62 -1.02 12.83
C PHE A 408 23.19 -1.32 12.36
N TYR A 409 22.35 -1.79 13.28
CA TYR A 409 20.92 -1.99 13.06
C TYR A 409 20.12 -1.40 14.22
N ALA A 410 18.91 -0.91 13.94
CA ALA A 410 17.93 -0.49 14.93
C ALA A 410 16.52 -0.79 14.44
N GLY A 411 15.66 -1.30 15.32
CA GLY A 411 14.22 -1.41 15.07
C GLY A 411 13.40 -0.47 15.97
N CYS A 412 12.09 -0.48 15.77
CA CYS A 412 11.08 0.20 16.58
C CYS A 412 9.69 -0.32 16.19
N THR A 413 8.95 -0.90 17.14
CA THR A 413 7.51 -1.21 16.98
C THR A 413 6.69 -0.22 17.80
N ARG A 414 5.87 0.62 17.15
CA ARG A 414 5.02 1.61 17.84
C ARG A 414 3.79 0.96 18.47
N ARG A 415 3.12 1.68 19.37
CA ARG A 415 1.79 1.26 19.87
C ARG A 415 0.73 1.43 18.78
N PRO A 416 -0.30 0.56 18.72
CA PRO A 416 -1.42 0.72 17.80
C PRO A 416 -2.10 2.09 17.94
N SER A 417 -2.47 2.65 16.79
CA SER A 417 -3.24 3.88 16.62
C SER A 417 -4.47 3.60 15.74
N VAL A 418 -5.34 4.60 15.54
CA VAL A 418 -6.60 4.42 14.81
C VAL A 418 -6.75 5.53 13.77
N TYR A 419 -7.18 5.19 12.57
CA TYR A 419 -7.58 6.14 11.53
C TYR A 419 -8.92 5.70 10.94
N ARG A 420 -9.91 6.59 10.82
CA ARG A 420 -11.28 6.25 10.35
C ARG A 420 -11.83 4.93 10.95
N GLY A 421 -11.74 4.76 12.27
CA GLY A 421 -12.18 3.53 12.96
C GLY A 421 -11.34 2.26 12.71
N ASN A 422 -10.35 2.27 11.81
CA ASN A 422 -9.47 1.14 11.54
C ASN A 422 -8.21 1.21 12.43
N PRO A 423 -7.88 0.15 13.19
CA PRO A 423 -6.62 0.08 13.93
C PRO A 423 -5.46 -0.13 12.96
N PHE A 424 -4.36 0.58 13.20
CA PHE A 424 -3.11 0.43 12.47
C PHE A 424 -1.91 0.54 13.42
N LEU A 425 -0.79 -0.04 13.02
CA LEU A 425 0.46 -0.02 13.76
C LEU A 425 1.59 0.25 12.76
N ILE A 426 2.56 1.07 13.18
CA ILE A 426 3.75 1.39 12.39
C ILE A 426 4.97 0.78 13.05
N GLU A 427 5.80 0.14 12.23
CA GLU A 427 7.11 -0.34 12.62
C GLU A 427 8.16 0.26 11.68
N ALA A 428 9.33 0.56 12.21
CA ALA A 428 10.46 1.06 11.44
C ALA A 428 11.72 0.30 11.83
N ALA A 429 12.54 -0.07 10.84
CA ALA A 429 13.82 -0.68 11.05
C ALA A 429 14.87 -0.09 10.11
N LEU A 430 16.10 0.00 10.57
CA LEU A 430 17.17 0.73 9.90
C LEU A 430 18.47 -0.08 9.98
N ALA A 431 19.16 -0.19 8.85
CA ALA A 431 20.53 -0.69 8.75
C ALA A 431 21.46 0.44 8.26
N TYR A 432 22.64 0.61 8.88
CA TYR A 432 23.60 1.65 8.54
C TYR A 432 25.02 1.11 8.33
N GLY A 433 25.67 1.61 7.27
CA GLY A 433 27.01 1.19 6.88
C GLY A 433 27.00 -0.18 6.21
N SER A 434 26.12 -0.37 5.22
CA SER A 434 26.11 -1.56 4.35
C SER A 434 27.48 -1.75 3.70
N LYS A 435 28.01 -2.98 3.72
CA LYS A 435 29.26 -3.34 3.03
C LYS A 435 29.06 -3.54 1.53
N ALA A 436 27.89 -4.01 1.09
CA ALA A 436 27.62 -4.29 -0.32
C ALA A 436 27.73 -3.03 -1.21
N GLU A 437 27.37 -1.86 -0.66
CA GLU A 437 27.50 -0.55 -1.33
C GLU A 437 28.95 0.01 -1.31
N GLU A 438 29.95 -0.82 -0.99
CA GLU A 438 31.38 -0.53 -1.22
C GLU A 438 31.85 -0.96 -2.62
N ALA A 439 31.13 -1.87 -3.30
CA ALA A 439 31.52 -2.40 -4.62
C ALA A 439 30.90 -1.66 -5.82
N ASP A 440 29.62 -1.28 -5.75
CA ASP A 440 28.85 -0.73 -6.88
C ASP A 440 28.84 0.82 -6.97
N GLY A 441 29.59 1.52 -6.10
CA GLY A 441 29.54 2.98 -5.97
C GLY A 441 30.77 3.70 -6.54
N GLU A 442 30.56 4.83 -7.23
CA GLU A 442 31.64 5.75 -7.60
C GLU A 442 32.49 6.14 -6.37
N PRO A 443 33.84 6.07 -6.43
CA PRO A 443 34.70 6.48 -5.32
C PRO A 443 34.42 7.92 -4.88
N GLY A 444 33.95 8.08 -3.63
CA GLY A 444 33.76 9.38 -2.98
C GLY A 444 32.32 9.92 -2.92
N LYS A 445 31.33 9.26 -3.54
CA LYS A 445 29.93 9.72 -3.50
C LYS A 445 29.06 8.83 -2.61
N GLU A 446 28.56 9.37 -1.50
CA GLU A 446 27.61 8.63 -0.65
C GLU A 446 26.28 8.41 -1.41
N PRO A 447 25.75 7.17 -1.45
CA PRO A 447 24.47 6.91 -2.10
C PRO A 447 23.30 7.56 -1.34
N LEU A 448 22.18 7.73 -2.03
CA LEU A 448 20.91 8.11 -1.39
C LEU A 448 20.35 6.93 -0.59
N MET A 449 19.82 7.19 0.60
CA MET A 449 19.19 6.19 1.46
C MET A 449 18.15 5.35 0.70
N ARG A 450 18.27 4.02 0.81
CA ARG A 450 17.29 3.07 0.27
C ARG A 450 16.09 2.99 1.21
N LEU A 451 14.90 3.25 0.69
CA LEU A 451 13.64 3.16 1.44
C LEU A 451 12.84 1.92 0.99
N THR A 452 12.71 0.96 1.88
CA THR A 452 11.83 -0.21 1.75
C THR A 452 10.50 0.11 2.42
N ARG A 453 9.40 0.00 1.67
CA ARG A 453 8.04 0.30 2.12
C ARG A 453 7.22 -0.98 2.16
N ILE A 454 6.52 -1.25 3.24
CA ILE A 454 5.79 -2.50 3.44
C ILE A 454 4.41 -2.20 4.00
N ALA A 455 3.39 -2.86 3.47
CA ALA A 455 2.02 -2.84 3.99
C ALA A 455 1.56 -4.28 4.24
N ASN A 456 1.13 -4.61 5.46
CA ASN A 456 0.72 -5.95 5.87
C ASN A 456 1.71 -7.06 5.46
N ARG A 457 3.01 -6.86 5.71
CA ARG A 457 4.13 -7.72 5.27
C ARG A 457 4.34 -7.86 3.75
N VAL A 458 3.62 -7.11 2.92
CA VAL A 458 3.79 -7.05 1.45
C VAL A 458 4.65 -5.84 1.06
N PRO A 459 5.77 -6.01 0.33
CA PRO A 459 6.59 -4.91 -0.19
C PRO A 459 5.89 -4.03 -1.23
N LEU A 460 6.17 -2.72 -1.21
CA LEU A 460 5.64 -1.73 -2.14
C LEU A 460 6.78 -1.15 -3.00
N LEU A 461 6.87 -1.55 -4.28
CA LEU A 461 7.97 -1.16 -5.18
C LEU A 461 7.68 0.09 -6.04
N TYR A 462 6.46 0.24 -6.55
CA TYR A 462 6.07 1.35 -7.45
C TYR A 462 5.45 2.54 -6.71
N GLN A 463 5.33 3.69 -7.40
CA GLN A 463 4.74 4.93 -6.87
C GLN A 463 5.33 5.43 -5.54
N GLN A 464 6.66 5.31 -5.37
CA GLN A 464 7.34 5.72 -4.13
C GLN A 464 7.03 7.18 -3.74
N SER A 465 7.04 8.12 -4.68
CA SER A 465 6.79 9.55 -4.45
C SER A 465 5.39 9.87 -3.91
N GLY A 466 4.36 9.14 -4.37
CA GLY A 466 2.96 9.31 -3.96
C GLY A 466 2.61 8.63 -2.63
N CYS A 467 3.57 7.99 -1.96
CA CYS A 467 3.33 7.22 -0.74
C CYS A 467 3.50 8.06 0.53
N ALA A 468 2.58 7.92 1.48
CA ALA A 468 2.65 8.52 2.82
C ALA A 468 3.95 8.19 3.56
N ILE A 469 4.50 6.98 3.41
CA ILE A 469 5.80 6.61 4.00
C ILE A 469 6.93 7.48 3.44
N TYR A 470 7.02 7.62 2.12
CA TYR A 470 8.08 8.43 1.49
C TYR A 470 8.01 9.89 1.94
N ARG A 471 6.81 10.47 1.94
CA ARG A 471 6.58 11.84 2.43
C ARG A 471 6.96 12.01 3.90
N ALA A 472 6.57 11.07 4.77
CA ALA A 472 6.91 11.12 6.20
C ALA A 472 8.43 11.03 6.45
N VAL A 473 9.13 10.19 5.69
CA VAL A 473 10.58 10.02 5.72
C VAL A 473 11.31 11.25 5.16
N LEU A 474 10.82 11.82 4.06
CA LEU A 474 11.37 13.03 3.43
C LEU A 474 11.27 14.27 4.33
N ASP A 475 10.11 14.44 4.97
CA ASP A 475 9.81 15.51 5.93
C ASP A 475 10.60 15.41 7.26
N THR A 476 11.30 14.30 7.51
CA THR A 476 12.06 14.09 8.75
C THR A 476 13.43 14.76 8.64
N ASN A 477 13.83 15.54 9.65
CA ASN A 477 15.13 16.22 9.65
C ASN A 477 16.27 15.26 10.02
N TRP A 478 16.87 14.64 9.01
CA TRP A 478 17.95 13.66 9.16
C TRP A 478 19.31 14.24 9.58
N ARG A 479 19.51 15.55 9.42
CA ARG A 479 20.74 16.25 9.85
C ARG A 479 20.96 16.12 11.36
N ASN A 480 19.88 16.13 12.14
CA ASN A 480 19.89 15.92 13.59
C ASN A 480 20.32 14.50 14.00
N TYR A 481 20.38 13.55 13.05
CA TYR A 481 20.82 12.17 13.24
C TYR A 481 22.18 11.88 12.60
N GLY A 482 22.85 12.90 12.05
CA GLY A 482 24.23 12.82 11.57
C GLY A 482 24.40 12.45 10.09
N LEU A 483 23.30 12.32 9.34
CA LEU A 483 23.27 12.15 7.88
C LEU A 483 23.17 13.52 7.18
N SER A 484 23.68 13.63 5.95
CA SER A 484 23.42 14.81 5.12
C SER A 484 22.11 14.65 4.35
N GLN A 485 21.50 15.76 3.92
CA GLN A 485 20.25 15.74 3.15
C GLN A 485 20.14 17.02 2.32
N SER A 486 19.97 16.86 1.00
CA SER A 486 19.65 17.94 0.06
C SER A 486 18.13 18.21 0.04
N ARG A 487 17.74 19.41 -0.38
CA ARG A 487 16.34 19.84 -0.34
C ARG A 487 15.49 19.02 -1.32
N GLY A 488 14.44 18.37 -0.82
CA GLY A 488 13.51 17.58 -1.64
C GLY A 488 13.96 16.14 -1.95
N ALA A 489 15.12 15.70 -1.44
CA ALA A 489 15.60 14.33 -1.59
C ALA A 489 15.65 13.59 -0.24
N LEU A 490 15.73 12.26 -0.32
CA LEU A 490 16.11 11.41 0.82
C LEU A 490 17.53 11.78 1.32
N PRO A 491 17.85 11.53 2.59
CA PRO A 491 19.20 11.72 3.11
C PRO A 491 20.25 10.92 2.31
N THR A 492 21.46 11.45 2.22
CA THR A 492 22.63 10.74 1.71
C THR A 492 23.29 9.96 2.85
N GLY A 493 23.85 8.81 2.48
CA GLY A 493 24.50 7.87 3.39
C GLY A 493 24.02 6.45 3.13
N ARG A 494 24.90 5.47 3.38
CA ARG A 494 24.63 4.03 3.26
C ARG A 494 23.65 3.55 4.34
N VAL A 495 22.38 3.88 4.14
CA VAL A 495 21.25 3.58 5.02
C VAL A 495 20.21 2.82 4.22
N LEU A 496 19.76 1.68 4.74
CA LEU A 496 18.49 1.08 4.34
C LEU A 496 17.49 1.34 5.48
N LEU A 497 16.40 2.05 5.16
CA LEU A 497 15.27 2.27 6.06
C LEU A 497 14.08 1.44 5.57
N MET A 498 13.59 0.54 6.41
CA MET A 498 12.39 -0.28 6.23
C MET A 498 11.27 0.30 7.09
N VAL A 499 10.11 0.57 6.50
CA VAL A 499 8.91 1.03 7.23
C VAL A 499 7.73 0.14 6.88
N HIS A 500 7.11 -0.42 7.90
CA HIS A 500 5.95 -1.31 7.83
C HIS A 500 4.72 -0.61 8.41
N ILE A 501 3.60 -0.69 7.69
CA ILE A 501 2.25 -0.46 8.24
C ILE A 501 1.49 -1.78 8.32
N ALA A 502 1.03 -2.13 9.52
CA ALA A 502 0.09 -3.22 9.76
C ALA A 502 -1.30 -2.62 10.00
N SER A 503 -2.32 -3.02 9.22
CA SER A 503 -3.71 -2.60 9.42
C SER A 503 -4.70 -3.59 8.84
N VAL A 504 -5.91 -3.66 9.41
CA VAL A 504 -7.03 -4.43 8.86
C VAL A 504 -7.37 -3.98 7.44
N TRP A 505 -7.43 -2.67 7.24
CA TRP A 505 -7.57 -2.04 5.94
C TRP A 505 -6.39 -1.10 5.76
N VAL A 506 -5.61 -1.23 4.69
CA VAL A 506 -4.56 -0.27 4.36
C VAL A 506 -5.15 0.72 3.34
N PRO A 507 -5.01 2.05 3.53
CA PRO A 507 -5.64 3.01 2.66
C PRO A 507 -4.73 3.24 1.43
N PHE A 508 -4.87 2.40 0.43
CA PHE A 508 -4.12 2.54 -0.83
C PHE A 508 -4.63 3.72 -1.67
N THR A 509 -3.76 4.26 -2.54
CA THR A 509 -4.12 5.31 -3.50
C THR A 509 -4.80 4.79 -4.77
N SER A 510 -4.64 3.49 -5.06
CA SER A 510 -5.25 2.79 -6.20
C SER A 510 -5.46 1.31 -5.86
N GLU A 511 -6.29 0.64 -6.67
CA GLU A 511 -6.62 -0.79 -6.61
C GLU A 511 -5.37 -1.68 -6.77
N SER A 512 -4.33 -1.18 -7.45
CA SER A 512 -3.04 -1.87 -7.64
C SER A 512 -2.13 -1.87 -6.39
N LYS A 513 -2.54 -1.18 -5.31
CA LYS A 513 -1.90 -1.21 -3.98
C LYS A 513 -0.44 -0.76 -3.91
N GLU A 514 0.00 0.14 -4.78
CA GLU A 514 1.43 0.53 -4.88
C GLU A 514 1.86 1.61 -3.87
N ALA A 515 0.93 2.46 -3.44
CA ALA A 515 1.18 3.57 -2.51
C ALA A 515 0.06 3.73 -1.48
N ILE A 516 0.41 4.32 -0.33
CA ILE A 516 -0.47 4.54 0.82
C ILE A 516 -0.86 6.01 0.83
N ALA A 517 -2.14 6.30 0.96
CA ALA A 517 -2.71 7.64 0.91
C ALA A 517 -2.31 8.50 2.12
N HIS A 518 -2.28 9.82 1.91
CA HIS A 518 -1.77 10.80 2.87
C HIS A 518 -2.77 11.16 3.99
N TYR A 519 -2.94 10.25 4.96
CA TYR A 519 -3.68 10.53 6.20
C TYR A 519 -2.76 11.19 7.25
N PRO A 520 -3.17 12.31 7.90
CA PRO A 520 -2.37 12.98 8.92
C PRO A 520 -1.96 12.08 10.10
N GLU A 521 -2.86 11.20 10.54
CA GLU A 521 -2.66 10.25 11.64
C GLU A 521 -1.55 9.24 11.29
N ILE A 522 -1.61 8.69 10.08
CA ILE A 522 -0.63 7.72 9.57
C ILE A 522 0.73 8.40 9.38
N ILE A 523 0.78 9.58 8.75
CA ILE A 523 2.03 10.34 8.55
C ILE A 523 2.68 10.71 9.89
N LYS A 524 1.88 11.06 10.91
CA LYS A 524 2.37 11.40 12.25
C LYS A 524 3.06 10.20 12.90
N GLU A 525 2.41 9.03 12.96
CA GLU A 525 3.03 7.85 13.60
C GLU A 525 4.23 7.31 12.80
N ILE A 526 4.24 7.42 11.47
CA ILE A 526 5.44 7.10 10.68
C ILE A 526 6.60 8.03 11.04
N LYS A 527 6.37 9.34 11.15
CA LYS A 527 7.41 10.29 11.60
C LYS A 527 7.94 9.93 12.98
N LEU A 528 7.07 9.55 13.93
CA LEU A 528 7.51 9.16 15.27
C LEU A 528 8.35 7.89 15.28
N ALA A 529 7.95 6.84 14.55
CA ALA A 529 8.73 5.60 14.40
C ALA A 529 10.11 5.85 13.75
N VAL A 530 10.14 6.61 12.65
CA VAL A 530 11.37 6.93 11.92
C VAL A 530 12.32 7.79 12.77
N GLN A 531 11.80 8.75 13.55
CA GLN A 531 12.59 9.53 14.50
C GLN A 531 13.15 8.68 15.65
N GLU A 532 12.47 7.62 16.07
CA GLU A 532 12.92 6.70 17.11
C GLU A 532 14.16 5.91 16.65
N CYS A 533 14.11 5.33 15.44
CA CYS A 533 15.27 4.74 14.78
C CYS A 533 16.37 5.77 14.49
N GLY A 534 16.00 7.00 14.09
CA GLY A 534 16.92 8.11 13.86
C GLY A 534 17.70 8.51 15.11
N ARG A 535 17.08 8.52 16.30
CA ARG A 535 17.77 8.76 17.58
C ARG A 535 18.81 7.66 17.86
N LYS A 536 18.41 6.38 17.72
CA LYS A 536 19.31 5.22 17.88
C LYS A 536 20.53 5.32 16.93
N LEU A 537 20.30 5.62 15.64
CA LEU A 537 21.37 5.88 14.66
C LEU A 537 22.26 7.06 15.05
N GLY A 538 21.66 8.19 15.44
CA GLY A 538 22.40 9.41 15.76
C GLY A 538 23.33 9.25 16.96
N MET A 539 23.03 8.35 17.90
CA MET A 539 23.96 7.99 18.98
C MET A 539 25.17 7.22 18.42
N TYR A 540 24.93 6.22 17.57
CA TYR A 540 25.99 5.44 16.91
C TYR A 540 26.90 6.31 16.04
N VAL A 541 26.34 7.14 15.15
CA VAL A 541 27.11 8.00 14.23
C VAL A 541 27.96 9.02 15.01
N ARG A 542 27.44 9.61 16.09
CA ARG A 542 28.23 10.52 16.94
C ARG A 542 29.38 9.78 17.63
N ARG A 543 29.15 8.57 18.16
CA ARG A 543 30.20 7.73 18.75
C ARG A 543 31.29 7.41 17.73
N GLN A 544 30.93 7.03 16.50
CA GLN A 544 31.89 6.75 15.42
C GLN A 544 32.69 8.00 15.01
N LYS A 545 32.04 9.16 14.86
CA LYS A 545 32.74 10.44 14.58
C LYS A 545 33.71 10.81 15.70
N ARG A 546 33.36 10.57 16.97
CA ARG A 546 34.23 10.79 18.13
C ARG A 546 35.46 9.87 18.10
N ILE A 547 35.28 8.59 17.81
CA ILE A 547 36.38 7.61 17.68
C ILE A 547 37.30 7.99 16.51
N LYS A 548 36.75 8.31 15.33
CA LYS A 548 37.56 8.73 14.17
C LYS A 548 38.37 10.00 14.45
N ALA A 549 37.79 10.98 15.14
CA ALA A 549 38.50 12.20 15.52
C ALA A 549 39.62 11.94 16.55
N GLU A 550 39.46 10.97 17.44
CA GLU A 550 40.50 10.53 18.38
C GLU A 550 41.64 9.81 17.64
N MET A 551 41.33 8.87 16.74
CA MET A 551 42.32 8.19 15.89
C MET A 551 43.13 9.15 15.03
N VAL A 552 42.49 10.16 14.42
CA VAL A 552 43.18 11.19 13.62
C VAL A 552 44.13 12.02 14.51
N LYS A 553 43.68 12.44 15.69
CA LYS A 553 44.55 13.13 16.67
C LYS A 553 45.72 12.25 17.12
N ARG A 554 45.48 10.96 17.34
CA ARG A 554 46.52 9.98 17.67
C ARG A 554 47.56 9.88 16.55
N SER A 555 47.12 9.74 15.31
CA SER A 555 47.99 9.69 14.14
C SER A 555 48.85 10.94 14.02
N TYR A 556 48.28 12.14 14.15
CA TYR A 556 49.08 13.37 14.16
C TYR A 556 50.14 13.38 15.26
N ILE A 557 49.80 12.95 16.49
CA ILE A 557 50.78 12.86 17.57
C ILE A 557 51.87 11.84 17.24
N GLU A 558 51.52 10.65 16.73
CA GLU A 558 52.51 9.64 16.34
C GLU A 558 53.41 10.10 15.18
N THR A 559 52.91 10.93 14.25
CA THR A 559 53.69 11.52 13.15
C THR A 559 54.57 12.70 13.57
N TYR A 560 54.10 13.61 14.42
CA TYR A 560 54.84 14.83 14.80
C TYR A 560 55.77 14.66 16.00
N LEU A 561 55.52 13.68 16.87
CA LEU A 561 56.31 13.49 18.09
C LEU A 561 57.81 13.17 17.86
N PRO A 562 58.23 12.43 16.82
CA PRO A 562 59.65 12.26 16.50
C PRO A 562 60.36 13.58 16.20
N TYR A 563 59.80 14.40 15.30
CA TYR A 563 60.34 15.72 14.94
C TYR A 563 60.40 16.70 16.12
N ILE A 564 59.43 16.62 17.04
CA ILE A 564 59.48 17.38 18.31
C ILE A 564 60.63 16.86 19.20
N GLY A 565 60.90 15.56 19.18
CA GLY A 565 62.06 14.97 19.87
C GLY A 565 63.39 15.48 19.31
N GLU A 566 63.54 15.51 18.00
CA GLU A 566 64.71 16.04 17.29
C GLU A 566 64.92 17.53 17.61
N ALA A 567 63.90 18.37 17.44
CA ALA A 567 64.00 19.80 17.77
C ALA A 567 64.33 20.07 19.27
N LEU A 568 63.84 19.22 20.18
CA LEU A 568 64.21 19.29 21.60
C LEU A 568 65.64 18.80 21.87
N ALA A 569 66.18 17.90 21.06
CA ALA A 569 67.58 17.49 21.12
C ALA A 569 68.50 18.67 20.78
N ASP A 570 68.19 19.37 19.68
CA ASP A 570 68.96 20.52 19.19
C ASP A 570 68.89 21.71 20.15
N ILE A 571 67.69 22.11 20.60
CA ILE A 571 67.49 23.29 21.45
C ILE A 571 68.07 23.11 22.85
N LEU A 572 67.98 21.91 23.43
CA LEU A 572 68.38 21.64 24.82
C LEU A 572 69.69 20.84 24.92
N THR A 573 70.38 20.61 23.80
CA THR A 573 71.63 19.82 23.68
C THR A 573 71.57 18.47 24.40
N LEU A 574 70.44 17.77 24.28
CA LEU A 574 70.17 16.50 24.98
C LEU A 574 70.84 15.31 24.30
N LYS A 575 71.32 14.35 25.09
CA LYS A 575 71.81 13.06 24.57
C LYS A 575 70.63 12.17 24.15
N ASP A 576 70.79 11.33 23.13
CA ASP A 576 69.72 10.48 22.54
C ASP A 576 68.88 9.69 23.57
N ARG A 577 69.52 9.17 24.62
CA ARG A 577 68.85 8.45 25.72
C ARG A 577 67.87 9.35 26.49
N GLN A 578 68.19 10.63 26.65
CA GLN A 578 67.33 11.64 27.26
C GLN A 578 66.19 12.01 26.31
N VAL A 579 66.47 12.21 25.02
CA VAL A 579 65.46 12.49 23.97
C VAL A 579 64.40 11.39 23.95
N THR A 580 64.81 10.11 23.89
CA THR A 580 63.90 8.95 23.93
C THR A 580 63.02 8.95 25.18
N THR A 581 63.59 9.32 26.33
CA THR A 581 62.87 9.40 27.62
C THR A 581 61.86 10.55 27.63
N VAL A 582 62.23 11.72 27.09
CA VAL A 582 61.37 12.90 26.97
C VAL A 582 60.21 12.62 25.99
N VAL A 583 60.49 12.04 24.82
CA VAL A 583 59.50 11.58 23.84
C VAL A 583 58.51 10.59 24.46
N LYS A 584 58.99 9.60 25.22
CA LYS A 584 58.11 8.60 25.90
C LYS A 584 57.25 9.23 26.99
N ARG A 585 57.78 10.20 27.75
CA ARG A 585 57.02 11.01 28.72
C ARG A 585 55.98 11.88 28.03
N LEU A 586 56.34 12.60 26.97
CA LEU A 586 55.43 13.41 26.15
C LEU A 586 54.29 12.57 25.58
N LYS A 587 54.58 11.40 24.99
CA LYS A 587 53.57 10.44 24.52
C LYS A 587 52.57 10.11 25.64
N THR A 588 53.08 9.71 26.80
CA THR A 588 52.27 9.32 27.96
C THR A 588 51.41 10.49 28.46
N THR A 589 51.92 11.72 28.48
CA THR A 589 51.18 12.93 28.89
C THR A 589 50.10 13.33 27.87
N LEU A 590 50.43 13.25 26.57
CA LEU A 590 49.52 13.54 25.45
C LEU A 590 48.46 12.43 25.22
N GLU A 591 48.67 11.25 25.80
CA GLU A 591 47.68 10.17 25.89
C GLU A 591 46.81 10.32 27.16
N LYS A 592 47.41 10.62 28.32
CA LYS A 592 46.67 10.82 29.60
C LYS A 592 45.75 12.04 29.62
N SER A 593 46.03 13.09 28.84
CA SER A 593 45.14 14.25 28.71
C SER A 593 43.84 13.95 27.95
N ARG A 594 43.71 12.76 27.34
CA ARG A 594 42.53 12.31 26.60
C ARG A 594 41.52 11.64 27.54
N LYS A 595 40.59 12.41 28.11
CA LYS A 595 39.37 11.85 28.71
C LYS A 595 38.49 11.20 27.61
N MET A 596 38.08 9.95 27.82
CA MET A 596 37.12 9.20 26.97
C MET A 596 35.66 9.62 27.19
#